data_AF-S5ALF1-F1
#
_entry.id   AF-S5ALF1-F1
#
_cell.length_a   1.000
_cell.length_b   1.000
_cell.length_c   1.000
_cell.angle_alpha   90.00
_cell.angle_beta   90.00
_cell.angle_gamma   90.00
#
_symmetry.space_group_name_H-M   'P 1'
#
loop_
_entity.id
_entity.type
_entity.pdbx_description
1 polymer ?
#
loop_
_entity_poly.entity_id
_entity_poly.type
_entity_poly.pdbx_seq_one_letter_code
_entity_poly.pdbx_strand_id
1 'polypeptide(L)'
;MLALLIVSRISLVIFMKKLKYSFAAFASAAVLSGCASMLSDDPLFIAAYEMPDTVDIEDEVTLAKLSWIGKDLLEPRARRDSAKLLAEQDLPQEWDETQYSTLASMATDMFVGEVGSSLGGAVGGAVMVLGMLSGDGSSNNASGLFLPATIDDVAIDSTEKAHAFAVDMVNNNVMDTAEILGYKATCEYGCDTANRVYKLDMLSSTEKQYVYQPETLTVSINVSEFIEAGNEAVLDSLATGEPIKWRTKDTHGAMVLLGYNPAYDENGNLSLTDIESDNGNFKISKSSITISRTPFGRDFTRAMFNNPYHYQGSNNLRYFAYSGDVFQFYGNATIESFDEKIVK
;
A
#
# COMPACT_ATOMS: atom_id res chain seq x y z
N MET A 1 73.30 -41.03 0.91
CA MET A 1 71.87 -41.34 0.67
C MET A 1 70.92 -40.67 1.68
N LEU A 2 71.39 -39.80 2.59
CA LEU A 2 70.53 -39.10 3.58
C LEU A 2 70.24 -37.62 3.23
N ALA A 3 71.03 -37.00 2.36
CA ALA A 3 70.90 -35.58 2.01
C ALA A 3 69.82 -35.28 0.94
N LEU A 4 69.45 -36.26 0.10
CA LEU A 4 68.47 -36.04 -0.98
C LEU A 4 67.00 -36.10 -0.51
N LEU A 5 66.72 -36.67 0.66
CA LEU A 5 65.35 -36.85 1.16
C LEU A 5 64.80 -35.64 1.92
N ILE A 6 65.67 -34.74 2.39
CA ILE A 6 65.26 -33.56 3.20
C ILE A 6 64.85 -32.39 2.30
N VAL A 7 65.50 -32.19 1.15
CA VAL A 7 65.19 -31.10 0.21
C VAL A 7 63.83 -31.32 -0.49
N SER A 8 63.45 -32.57 -0.74
CA SER A 8 62.17 -32.93 -1.38
C SER A 8 60.96 -32.64 -0.47
N ARG A 9 61.06 -32.88 0.84
CA ARG A 9 59.94 -32.64 1.77
C ARG A 9 59.71 -31.16 2.08
N ILE A 10 60.75 -30.33 2.08
CA ILE A 10 60.62 -28.89 2.35
C ILE A 10 59.95 -28.17 1.16
N SER A 11 60.30 -28.53 -0.07
CA SER A 11 59.68 -27.95 -1.27
C SER A 11 58.19 -28.32 -1.40
N LEU A 12 57.77 -29.53 -1.01
CA LEU A 12 56.37 -29.95 -1.07
C LEU A 12 55.49 -29.22 -0.05
N VAL A 13 56.01 -28.97 1.16
CA VAL A 13 55.27 -28.28 2.24
C VAL A 13 55.11 -26.79 1.93
N ILE A 14 56.11 -26.15 1.31
CA ILE A 14 56.02 -24.74 0.88
C ILE A 14 55.04 -24.59 -0.30
N PHE A 15 55.04 -25.53 -1.25
CA PHE A 15 54.11 -25.53 -2.38
C PHE A 15 52.65 -25.76 -1.94
N MET A 16 52.42 -26.69 -1.00
CA MET A 16 51.08 -26.93 -0.44
C MET A 16 50.59 -25.79 0.46
N LYS A 17 51.47 -25.06 1.16
CA LYS A 17 51.07 -23.85 1.91
C LYS A 17 50.64 -22.74 0.95
N LYS A 18 51.41 -22.46 -0.12
CA LYS A 18 51.03 -21.46 -1.13
C LYS A 18 49.71 -21.80 -1.85
N LEU A 19 49.45 -23.08 -2.12
CA LEU A 19 48.20 -23.53 -2.73
C LEU A 19 46.97 -23.35 -1.80
N LYS A 20 47.15 -23.56 -0.48
CA LYS A 20 46.09 -23.36 0.53
C LYS A 20 45.72 -21.87 0.73
N TYR A 21 46.69 -20.97 0.62
CA TYR A 21 46.41 -19.52 0.69
C TYR A 21 45.79 -18.98 -0.61
N SER A 22 46.11 -19.55 -1.78
CA SER A 22 45.43 -19.19 -3.05
C SER A 22 43.97 -19.63 -3.09
N PHE A 23 43.61 -20.80 -2.55
CA PHE A 23 42.21 -21.25 -2.50
C PHE A 23 41.36 -20.47 -1.49
N ALA A 24 41.95 -20.09 -0.34
CA ALA A 24 41.25 -19.27 0.65
C ALA A 24 40.96 -17.85 0.13
N ALA A 25 41.88 -17.27 -0.65
CA ALA A 25 41.70 -15.96 -1.28
C ALA A 25 40.65 -15.99 -2.42
N PHE A 26 40.57 -17.07 -3.19
CA PHE A 26 39.56 -17.22 -4.25
C PHE A 26 38.15 -17.47 -3.68
N ALA A 27 38.03 -18.22 -2.58
CA ALA A 27 36.75 -18.46 -1.91
C ALA A 27 36.21 -17.21 -1.21
N SER A 28 37.07 -16.37 -0.62
CA SER A 28 36.64 -15.11 -0.01
C SER A 28 36.34 -14.02 -1.04
N ALA A 29 37.02 -13.99 -2.19
CA ALA A 29 36.66 -13.12 -3.31
C ALA A 29 35.33 -13.53 -3.96
N ALA A 30 35.06 -14.83 -4.14
CA ALA A 30 33.80 -15.32 -4.72
C ALA A 30 32.58 -15.10 -3.81
N VAL A 31 32.76 -15.15 -2.48
CA VAL A 31 31.70 -14.88 -1.50
C VAL A 31 31.44 -13.37 -1.36
N LEU A 32 32.46 -12.52 -1.52
CA LEU A 32 32.29 -11.06 -1.51
C LEU A 32 31.78 -10.49 -2.85
N SER A 33 32.13 -11.09 -3.99
CA SER A 33 31.58 -10.71 -5.29
C SER A 33 30.16 -11.24 -5.51
N GLY A 34 29.79 -12.36 -4.87
CA GLY A 34 28.45 -12.94 -4.97
C GLY A 34 27.35 -12.17 -4.25
N CYS A 35 27.69 -11.31 -3.28
CA CYS A 35 26.71 -10.42 -2.64
C CYS A 35 26.56 -9.08 -3.38
N ALA A 36 27.58 -8.63 -4.11
CA ALA A 36 27.52 -7.39 -4.89
C ALA A 36 26.84 -7.59 -6.26
N SER A 37 26.94 -8.77 -6.87
CA SER A 37 26.38 -9.04 -8.20
C SER A 37 24.89 -9.43 -8.21
N MET A 38 24.21 -9.45 -7.06
CA MET A 38 22.78 -9.79 -6.98
C MET A 38 21.85 -8.58 -7.05
N LEU A 39 22.39 -7.37 -6.92
CA LEU A 39 21.71 -6.16 -7.38
C LEU A 39 22.21 -5.94 -8.81
N SER A 40 21.34 -6.13 -9.79
CA SER A 40 21.66 -5.79 -11.19
C SER A 40 22.14 -4.35 -11.27
N ASP A 41 23.10 -4.04 -12.15
CA ASP A 41 23.53 -2.67 -12.50
C ASP A 41 22.39 -1.78 -13.08
N ASP A 42 21.14 -2.21 -12.98
CA ASP A 42 19.94 -1.48 -13.37
C ASP A 42 19.58 -0.47 -12.26
N PRO A 43 19.66 0.85 -12.56
CA PRO A 43 19.34 1.91 -11.60
C PRO A 43 17.95 1.80 -10.99
N LEU A 44 16.97 1.22 -11.72
CA LEU A 44 15.62 1.03 -11.21
C LEU A 44 15.59 0.01 -10.06
N PHE A 45 16.30 -1.11 -10.20
CA PHE A 45 16.36 -2.13 -9.15
C PHE A 45 17.14 -1.62 -7.94
N ILE A 46 18.21 -0.85 -8.16
CA ILE A 46 18.93 -0.22 -7.04
C ILE A 46 17.98 0.70 -6.26
N ALA A 47 17.28 1.59 -6.97
CA ALA A 47 16.36 2.55 -6.35
C ALA A 47 15.12 1.90 -5.71
N ALA A 48 14.65 0.76 -6.23
CA ALA A 48 13.48 0.04 -5.72
C ALA A 48 13.74 -0.72 -4.41
N TYR A 49 15.00 -0.98 -4.08
CA TYR A 49 15.40 -1.73 -2.88
C TYR A 49 16.28 -0.89 -1.93
N GLU A 50 16.56 0.36 -2.28
CA GLU A 50 17.11 1.35 -1.37
C GLU A 50 16.12 1.61 -0.23
N MET A 51 16.62 1.58 1.00
CA MET A 51 15.80 1.90 2.17
C MET A 51 15.49 3.41 2.17
N PRO A 52 14.22 3.80 2.27
CA PRO A 52 13.84 5.21 2.29
C PRO A 52 14.27 5.91 3.58
N ASP A 53 14.34 7.24 3.53
CA ASP A 53 14.47 8.03 4.75
C ASP A 53 13.11 8.08 5.47
N THR A 54 13.09 7.80 6.77
CA THR A 54 11.88 7.76 7.60
C THR A 54 11.95 8.70 8.80
N VAL A 55 10.77 9.04 9.33
CA VAL A 55 10.59 9.76 10.60
C VAL A 55 9.59 9.00 11.44
N ASP A 56 9.94 8.78 12.70
CA ASP A 56 9.11 8.04 13.66
C ASP A 56 7.87 8.85 14.06
N ILE A 57 6.76 8.14 14.25
CA ILE A 57 5.49 8.63 14.76
C ILE A 57 5.31 8.07 16.16
N GLU A 58 5.51 8.91 17.17
CA GLU A 58 5.37 8.50 18.58
C GLU A 58 3.95 8.70 19.13
N ASP A 59 3.08 9.41 18.40
CA ASP A 59 1.72 9.71 18.86
C ASP A 59 0.80 8.49 18.73
N GLU A 60 0.49 7.88 19.87
CA GLU A 60 -0.28 6.63 19.96
C GLU A 60 -1.67 6.75 19.31
N VAL A 61 -2.31 7.93 19.39
CA VAL A 61 -3.61 8.17 18.76
C VAL A 61 -3.47 8.18 17.23
N THR A 62 -2.45 8.85 16.69
CA THR A 62 -2.15 8.83 15.26
C THR A 62 -1.87 7.42 14.77
N LEU A 63 -1.09 6.63 15.51
CA LEU A 63 -0.85 5.22 15.19
C LEU A 63 -2.15 4.40 15.20
N ALA A 64 -3.04 4.64 16.16
CA ALA A 64 -4.35 4.00 16.22
C ALA A 64 -5.24 4.37 15.02
N LYS A 65 -5.23 5.63 14.58
CA LYS A 65 -5.96 6.10 13.39
C LYS A 65 -5.46 5.40 12.13
N LEU A 66 -4.15 5.41 11.89
CA LEU A 66 -3.52 4.74 10.74
C LEU A 66 -3.82 3.24 10.75
N SER A 67 -3.70 2.61 11.93
CA SER A 67 -4.01 1.20 12.13
C SER A 67 -5.46 0.85 11.84
N TRP A 68 -6.40 1.73 12.16
CA TRP A 68 -7.82 1.50 11.88
C TRP A 68 -8.12 1.65 10.38
N ILE A 69 -7.56 2.67 9.73
CA ILE A 69 -7.72 2.86 8.28
C ILE A 69 -7.14 1.67 7.52
N GLY A 70 -5.94 1.22 7.91
CA GLY A 70 -5.27 0.04 7.36
C GLY A 70 -5.66 -1.29 7.99
N LYS A 71 -6.80 -1.39 8.70
CA LYS A 71 -7.13 -2.52 9.58
C LYS A 71 -7.04 -3.88 8.89
N ASP A 72 -7.36 -3.96 7.61
CA ASP A 72 -7.34 -5.22 6.85
C ASP A 72 -5.92 -5.79 6.66
N LEU A 73 -4.88 -4.96 6.79
CA LEU A 73 -3.47 -5.41 6.79
C LEU A 73 -3.02 -5.97 8.13
N LEU A 74 -3.82 -5.78 9.19
CA LEU A 74 -3.43 -6.05 10.57
C LEU A 74 -4.07 -7.32 11.12
N GLU A 75 -3.44 -7.95 12.10
CA GLU A 75 -4.03 -9.04 12.86
C GLU A 75 -5.19 -8.54 13.75
N PRO A 76 -6.14 -9.41 14.12
CA PRO A 76 -7.28 -9.05 14.97
C PRO A 76 -6.91 -8.36 16.29
N ARG A 77 -5.73 -8.67 16.86
CA ARG A 77 -5.23 -8.02 18.06
C ARG A 77 -4.97 -6.53 17.83
N ALA A 78 -4.18 -6.18 16.82
CA ALA A 78 -3.85 -4.79 16.51
C ALA A 78 -5.10 -3.98 16.15
N ARG A 79 -6.05 -4.58 15.41
CA ARG A 79 -7.36 -3.98 15.11
C ARG A 79 -8.13 -3.60 16.37
N ARG A 80 -8.21 -4.53 17.33
CA ARG A 80 -8.92 -4.31 18.60
C ARG A 80 -8.22 -3.24 19.45
N ASP A 81 -6.90 -3.28 19.51
CA ASP A 81 -6.12 -2.35 20.33
C ASP A 81 -6.23 -0.92 19.75
N SER A 82 -6.21 -0.76 18.42
CA SER A 82 -6.54 0.49 17.72
C SER A 82 -7.98 0.96 17.99
N ALA A 83 -8.98 0.08 17.83
CA ALA A 83 -10.38 0.43 18.10
C ALA A 83 -10.59 0.94 19.53
N LYS A 84 -9.90 0.34 20.50
CA LYS A 84 -9.97 0.74 21.91
C LYS A 84 -9.43 2.15 22.12
N LEU A 85 -8.28 2.48 21.52
CA LEU A 85 -7.68 3.81 21.65
C LEU A 85 -8.53 4.89 20.97
N LEU A 86 -9.10 4.57 19.80
CA LEU A 86 -10.05 5.46 19.12
C LEU A 86 -11.33 5.65 19.93
N ALA A 87 -11.83 4.59 20.56
CA ALA A 87 -13.02 4.63 21.42
C ALA A 87 -12.89 5.59 22.62
N GLU A 88 -11.67 5.88 23.05
CA GLU A 88 -11.38 6.81 24.14
C GLU A 88 -11.30 8.28 23.67
N GLN A 89 -11.38 8.53 22.36
CA GLN A 89 -11.32 9.88 21.78
C GLN A 89 -12.71 10.52 21.68
N ASP A 90 -12.75 11.84 21.86
CA ASP A 90 -13.95 12.64 21.61
C ASP A 90 -14.23 12.77 20.11
N LEU A 91 -15.52 12.80 19.74
CA LEU A 91 -15.92 13.15 18.39
C LEU A 91 -15.52 14.61 18.08
N PRO A 92 -14.97 14.90 16.88
CA PRO A 92 -14.66 16.27 16.48
C PRO A 92 -15.89 17.20 16.61
N GLN A 93 -15.71 18.36 17.24
CA GLN A 93 -16.79 19.33 17.49
C GLN A 93 -17.25 20.08 16.24
N GLU A 94 -16.50 19.98 15.14
CA GLU A 94 -16.71 20.77 13.92
C GLU A 94 -17.77 20.18 12.98
N TRP A 95 -18.30 18.99 13.28
CA TRP A 95 -19.35 18.36 12.48
C TRP A 95 -20.71 18.99 12.74
N ASP A 96 -21.58 18.98 11.72
CA ASP A 96 -22.91 19.58 11.85
C ASP A 96 -23.79 18.84 12.87
N GLU A 97 -24.83 19.51 13.42
CA GLU A 97 -25.70 18.92 14.46
C GLU A 97 -26.38 17.60 14.03
N THR A 98 -26.60 17.39 12.74
CA THR A 98 -27.27 16.19 12.21
C THR A 98 -26.31 15.01 12.06
N GLN A 99 -25.08 15.26 11.61
CA GLN A 99 -23.97 14.32 11.58
C GLN A 99 -23.56 13.93 13.01
N TYR A 100 -23.42 14.94 13.88
CA TYR A 100 -23.07 14.76 15.27
C TYR A 100 -24.15 13.98 16.01
N SER A 101 -25.43 14.28 15.85
CA SER A 101 -26.50 13.53 16.55
C SER A 101 -26.60 12.07 16.08
N THR A 102 -26.43 11.80 14.79
CA THR A 102 -26.43 10.44 14.25
C THR A 102 -25.22 9.65 14.76
N LEU A 103 -24.01 10.19 14.59
CA LEU A 103 -22.78 9.53 15.05
C LEU A 103 -22.71 9.45 16.59
N ALA A 104 -23.20 10.44 17.33
CA ALA A 104 -23.26 10.41 18.79
C ALA A 104 -24.24 9.37 19.30
N SER A 105 -25.37 9.14 18.61
CA SER A 105 -26.29 8.05 18.96
C SER A 105 -25.63 6.69 18.76
N MET A 106 -24.94 6.49 17.63
CA MET A 106 -24.20 5.28 17.32
C MET A 106 -23.00 5.08 18.26
N ALA A 107 -22.32 6.16 18.62
CA ALA A 107 -21.20 6.19 19.55
C ALA A 107 -21.68 5.84 20.96
N THR A 108 -22.81 6.42 21.41
CA THR A 108 -23.42 6.08 22.69
C THR A 108 -23.78 4.59 22.73
N ASP A 109 -24.39 4.05 21.67
CA ASP A 109 -24.70 2.62 21.59
C ASP A 109 -23.45 1.73 21.57
N MET A 110 -22.38 2.18 20.91
CA MET A 110 -21.07 1.49 20.86
C MET A 110 -20.33 1.52 22.21
N PHE A 111 -20.33 2.66 22.90
CA PHE A 111 -19.55 2.90 24.12
C PHE A 111 -20.28 2.52 25.41
N VAL A 112 -21.60 2.76 25.50
CA VAL A 112 -22.43 2.29 26.64
C VAL A 112 -22.59 0.76 26.61
N GLY A 113 -22.42 0.15 25.43
CA GLY A 113 -22.42 -1.29 25.24
C GLY A 113 -21.14 -2.02 25.67
N GLU A 114 -20.58 -1.70 26.85
CA GLU A 114 -19.35 -2.30 27.43
C GLU A 114 -19.17 -3.80 27.07
N VAL A 115 -17.90 -4.14 26.81
CA VAL A 115 -17.32 -5.45 26.45
C VAL A 115 -17.99 -6.61 27.19
N GLY A 116 -19.06 -7.15 26.60
CA GLY A 116 -19.93 -8.16 27.21
C GLY A 116 -21.38 -8.13 26.72
N SER A 117 -21.82 -7.03 26.10
CA SER A 117 -23.14 -6.94 25.43
C SER A 117 -23.06 -7.26 23.93
N SER A 118 -24.21 -7.52 23.30
CA SER A 118 -24.31 -7.96 21.89
C SER A 118 -23.71 -6.99 20.85
N LEU A 119 -23.50 -5.70 21.20
CA LEU A 119 -22.93 -4.69 20.31
C LEU A 119 -21.42 -4.47 20.51
N GLY A 120 -20.89 -4.60 21.73
CA GLY A 120 -19.46 -4.85 21.96
C GLY A 120 -19.02 -6.19 21.34
N GLY A 121 -19.94 -7.15 21.27
CA GLY A 121 -19.83 -8.36 20.45
C GLY A 121 -19.98 -8.12 18.95
N ALA A 122 -20.49 -6.97 18.49
CA ALA A 122 -20.56 -6.60 17.08
C ALA A 122 -19.28 -5.89 16.60
N VAL A 123 -18.66 -5.03 17.41
CA VAL A 123 -17.30 -4.50 17.13
C VAL A 123 -16.26 -5.61 17.30
N GLY A 124 -16.31 -6.34 18.42
CA GLY A 124 -15.48 -7.52 18.64
C GLY A 124 -15.77 -8.64 17.63
N GLY A 125 -17.01 -8.73 17.14
CA GLY A 125 -17.45 -9.67 16.11
C GLY A 125 -17.00 -9.27 14.70
N ALA A 126 -17.07 -7.99 14.34
CA ALA A 126 -16.54 -7.48 13.07
C ALA A 126 -15.02 -7.66 12.99
N VAL A 127 -14.31 -7.35 14.09
CA VAL A 127 -12.88 -7.60 14.23
C VAL A 127 -12.55 -9.11 14.16
N MET A 128 -13.38 -9.98 14.76
CA MET A 128 -13.20 -11.43 14.69
C MET A 128 -13.56 -12.05 13.33
N VAL A 129 -14.63 -11.58 12.65
CA VAL A 129 -15.09 -12.12 11.37
C VAL A 129 -14.08 -11.83 10.27
N LEU A 130 -13.50 -10.63 10.25
CA LEU A 130 -12.33 -10.33 9.40
C LEU A 130 -11.14 -11.27 9.76
N GLY A 131 -11.02 -11.64 11.04
CA GLY A 131 -10.01 -12.57 11.53
C GLY A 131 -10.14 -14.02 11.07
N MET A 132 -11.32 -14.45 10.61
CA MET A 132 -11.60 -15.85 10.24
C MET A 132 -11.36 -16.14 8.74
N LEU A 133 -11.13 -15.11 7.91
CA LEU A 133 -11.07 -15.25 6.45
C LEU A 133 -9.63 -15.36 5.88
N SER A 134 -8.60 -15.21 6.71
CA SER A 134 -7.20 -15.51 6.36
C SER A 134 -6.48 -16.10 7.58
N GLY A 135 -5.39 -16.84 7.38
CA GLY A 135 -4.78 -17.67 8.44
C GLY A 135 -4.52 -16.96 9.79
N ASP A 136 -4.08 -15.70 9.76
CA ASP A 136 -3.94 -14.82 10.93
C ASP A 136 -4.95 -13.66 10.94
N GLY A 137 -5.87 -13.62 9.97
CA GLY A 137 -6.87 -12.59 9.80
C GLY A 137 -6.44 -11.37 8.98
N SER A 138 -5.16 -11.24 8.64
CA SER A 138 -4.61 -10.12 7.84
C SER A 138 -4.60 -10.43 6.33
N SER A 139 -4.67 -9.38 5.51
CA SER A 139 -4.49 -9.46 4.06
C SER A 139 -3.11 -8.95 3.66
N ASN A 140 -2.55 -9.53 2.59
CA ASN A 140 -1.28 -9.06 2.04
C ASN A 140 -1.39 -7.70 1.35
N ASN A 141 -2.58 -7.33 0.91
CA ASN A 141 -2.85 -5.99 0.37
C ASN A 141 -4.19 -5.51 0.92
N ALA A 142 -4.35 -4.22 1.09
CA ALA A 142 -5.63 -3.62 1.41
C ALA A 142 -5.74 -2.29 0.71
N SER A 143 -6.92 -1.97 0.21
CA SER A 143 -7.21 -0.67 -0.34
C SER A 143 -8.70 -0.41 -0.24
N GLY A 144 -9.05 0.83 0.01
CA GLY A 144 -10.44 1.16 0.22
C GLY A 144 -10.68 2.65 0.24
N LEU A 145 -11.97 2.97 0.25
CA LEU A 145 -12.45 4.33 0.30
C LEU A 145 -13.43 4.49 1.46
N PHE A 146 -13.31 5.60 2.16
CA PHE A 146 -14.28 6.07 3.15
C PHE A 146 -14.86 7.39 2.65
N LEU A 147 -16.19 7.46 2.49
CA LEU A 147 -16.86 8.66 2.01
C LEU A 147 -17.90 9.15 3.03
N PRO A 148 -17.96 10.46 3.30
CA PRO A 148 -19.05 11.05 4.06
C PRO A 148 -20.37 11.04 3.29
N ALA A 149 -21.45 11.43 3.95
CA ALA A 149 -22.77 11.57 3.31
C ALA A 149 -22.84 12.75 2.33
N THR A 150 -21.89 13.68 2.39
CA THR A 150 -21.86 14.90 1.55
C THR A 150 -20.41 15.30 1.31
N ILE A 151 -20.08 15.62 0.05
CA ILE A 151 -18.76 16.15 -0.34
C ILE A 151 -19.02 17.36 -1.24
N ASP A 152 -18.40 18.49 -0.96
CA ASP A 152 -18.55 19.74 -1.74
C ASP A 152 -20.03 20.11 -2.01
N ASP A 153 -20.87 20.06 -0.98
CA ASP A 153 -22.33 20.27 -1.02
C ASP A 153 -23.13 19.26 -1.88
N VAL A 154 -22.50 18.19 -2.36
CA VAL A 154 -23.16 17.11 -3.12
C VAL A 154 -23.53 15.97 -2.18
N ALA A 155 -24.83 15.72 -2.02
CA ALA A 155 -25.34 14.63 -1.21
C ALA A 155 -25.12 13.26 -1.87
N ILE A 156 -24.51 12.35 -1.10
CA ILE A 156 -24.33 10.93 -1.44
C ILE A 156 -25.35 10.14 -0.62
N ASP A 157 -26.52 9.89 -1.21
CA ASP A 157 -27.69 9.29 -0.55
C ASP A 157 -27.90 7.79 -0.89
N SER A 158 -27.04 7.21 -1.73
CA SER A 158 -27.09 5.78 -2.08
C SER A 158 -25.70 5.19 -2.33
N THR A 159 -25.61 3.86 -2.28
CA THR A 159 -24.40 3.09 -2.59
C THR A 159 -23.95 3.30 -4.03
N GLU A 160 -24.87 3.48 -4.97
CA GLU A 160 -24.57 3.74 -6.39
C GLU A 160 -23.96 5.13 -6.58
N LYS A 161 -24.47 6.15 -5.86
CA LYS A 161 -23.86 7.49 -5.89
C LYS A 161 -22.48 7.49 -5.24
N ALA A 162 -22.30 6.76 -4.14
CA ALA A 162 -21.00 6.63 -3.49
C ALA A 162 -19.99 5.97 -4.43
N HIS A 163 -20.40 4.89 -5.12
CA HIS A 163 -19.59 4.21 -6.11
C HIS A 163 -19.23 5.10 -7.31
N ALA A 164 -20.20 5.80 -7.88
CA ALA A 164 -19.96 6.72 -8.99
C ALA A 164 -18.99 7.85 -8.60
N PHE A 165 -19.21 8.48 -7.44
CA PHE A 165 -18.33 9.52 -6.92
C PHE A 165 -16.90 9.00 -6.74
N ALA A 166 -16.75 7.82 -6.14
CA ALA A 166 -15.46 7.18 -5.93
C ALA A 166 -14.71 6.89 -7.24
N VAL A 167 -15.42 6.36 -8.25
CA VAL A 167 -14.82 6.08 -9.57
C VAL A 167 -14.34 7.38 -10.21
N ASP A 168 -15.13 8.45 -10.15
CA ASP A 168 -14.77 9.74 -10.72
C ASP A 168 -13.60 10.38 -9.96
N MET A 169 -13.60 10.31 -8.62
CA MET A 169 -12.50 10.81 -7.79
C MET A 169 -11.19 10.08 -8.10
N VAL A 170 -11.19 8.74 -8.12
CA VAL A 170 -9.98 7.95 -8.43
C VAL A 170 -9.52 8.23 -9.86
N ASN A 171 -10.43 8.37 -10.82
CA ASN A 171 -10.09 8.78 -12.18
C ASN A 171 -9.40 10.16 -12.21
N ASN A 172 -9.97 11.15 -11.53
CA ASN A 172 -9.41 12.49 -11.47
C ASN A 172 -8.02 12.48 -10.82
N ASN A 173 -7.85 11.74 -9.72
CA ASN A 173 -6.54 11.57 -9.09
C ASN A 173 -5.48 10.99 -10.05
N VAL A 174 -5.84 10.05 -10.94
CA VAL A 174 -4.91 9.55 -11.97
C VAL A 174 -4.51 10.66 -12.95
N MET A 175 -5.47 11.46 -13.41
CA MET A 175 -5.22 12.56 -14.35
C MET A 175 -4.37 13.66 -13.71
N ASP A 176 -4.71 14.06 -12.48
CA ASP A 176 -4.00 15.08 -11.71
C ASP A 176 -2.58 14.62 -11.38
N THR A 177 -2.42 13.36 -10.95
CA THR A 177 -1.09 12.77 -10.70
C THR A 177 -0.24 12.73 -11.96
N ALA A 178 -0.84 12.36 -13.09
CA ALA A 178 -0.14 12.38 -14.37
C ALA A 178 0.33 13.80 -14.72
N GLU A 179 -0.54 14.79 -14.59
CA GLU A 179 -0.21 16.20 -14.86
C GLU A 179 0.93 16.71 -13.95
N ILE A 180 0.82 16.49 -12.63
CA ILE A 180 1.83 16.89 -11.64
C ILE A 180 3.21 16.32 -11.99
N LEU A 181 3.26 15.07 -12.46
CA LEU A 181 4.51 14.38 -12.78
C LEU A 181 4.96 14.55 -14.23
N GLY A 182 4.25 15.35 -15.03
CA GLY A 182 4.62 15.65 -16.41
C GLY A 182 4.33 14.52 -17.40
N TYR A 183 3.23 13.79 -17.20
CA TYR A 183 2.70 12.75 -18.07
C TYR A 183 1.33 13.15 -18.64
N LYS A 184 1.00 12.57 -19.79
CA LYS A 184 -0.35 12.55 -20.33
C LYS A 184 -0.98 11.19 -20.07
N ALA A 185 -2.07 11.17 -19.31
CA ALA A 185 -2.87 9.97 -19.13
C ALA A 185 -3.86 9.77 -20.29
N THR A 186 -3.93 8.55 -20.81
CA THR A 186 -4.90 8.09 -21.82
C THR A 186 -5.53 6.80 -21.31
N CYS A 187 -6.86 6.74 -21.26
CA CYS A 187 -7.55 5.51 -20.91
C CYS A 187 -7.53 4.53 -22.10
N GLU A 188 -7.05 3.30 -21.86
CA GLU A 188 -6.89 2.25 -22.88
C GLU A 188 -7.87 1.09 -22.68
N TYR A 189 -8.41 0.94 -21.46
CA TYR A 189 -9.37 -0.11 -21.15
C TYR A 189 -10.40 0.36 -20.13
N GLY A 190 -11.65 -0.05 -20.34
CA GLY A 190 -12.71 0.07 -19.35
C GLY A 190 -13.09 1.52 -19.01
N CYS A 191 -12.92 2.47 -19.92
CA CYS A 191 -13.03 3.91 -19.66
C CYS A 191 -14.37 4.38 -19.06
N ASP A 192 -15.44 3.61 -19.27
CA ASP A 192 -16.77 3.86 -18.72
C ASP A 192 -17.14 2.92 -17.56
N THR A 193 -16.16 2.23 -16.97
CA THR A 193 -16.37 1.22 -15.91
C THR A 193 -15.53 1.52 -14.68
N ALA A 194 -15.74 0.82 -13.57
CA ALA A 194 -14.91 0.97 -12.37
C ALA A 194 -13.56 0.24 -12.46
N ASN A 195 -13.36 -0.62 -13.46
CA ASN A 195 -12.09 -1.28 -13.74
C ASN A 195 -11.44 -0.67 -14.98
N ARG A 196 -10.48 0.24 -14.77
CA ARG A 196 -9.85 0.98 -15.87
C ARG A 196 -8.35 0.72 -15.92
N VAL A 197 -7.77 0.86 -17.11
CA VAL A 197 -6.32 0.88 -17.30
C VAL A 197 -5.95 2.11 -18.11
N TYR A 198 -5.06 2.91 -17.55
CA TYR A 198 -4.49 4.08 -18.20
C TYR A 198 -3.07 3.79 -18.67
N LYS A 199 -2.73 4.34 -19.83
CA LYS A 199 -1.37 4.55 -20.28
C LYS A 199 -0.97 5.98 -19.97
N LEU A 200 0.17 6.17 -19.33
CA LEU A 200 0.74 7.48 -19.03
C LEU A 200 2.00 7.66 -19.87
N ASP A 201 2.00 8.59 -20.81
CA ASP A 201 3.15 8.91 -21.65
C ASP A 201 3.78 10.23 -21.21
N MET A 202 5.09 10.25 -21.01
CA MET A 202 5.83 11.45 -20.60
C MET A 202 5.69 12.54 -21.66
N LEU A 203 5.38 13.76 -21.23
CA LEU A 203 5.32 14.91 -22.12
C LEU A 203 6.74 15.28 -22.59
N SER A 204 6.87 15.73 -23.84
CA SER A 204 8.17 16.12 -24.41
C SER A 204 8.83 17.31 -23.69
N SER A 205 8.06 18.10 -22.95
CA SER A 205 8.54 19.21 -22.12
C SER A 205 9.01 18.81 -20.73
N THR A 206 8.81 17.55 -20.32
CA THR A 206 9.11 17.09 -18.96
C THR A 206 10.59 16.77 -18.82
N GLU A 207 11.25 17.43 -17.86
CA GLU A 207 12.60 17.06 -17.44
C GLU A 207 12.54 15.90 -16.44
N LYS A 208 13.34 14.85 -16.67
CA LYS A 208 13.36 13.69 -15.78
C LYS A 208 13.97 14.08 -14.42
N GLN A 209 13.20 13.86 -13.36
CA GLN A 209 13.66 14.06 -11.98
C GLN A 209 14.47 12.86 -11.47
N TYR A 210 14.26 11.68 -12.07
CA TYR A 210 14.92 10.44 -11.69
C TYR A 210 15.63 9.79 -12.88
N VAL A 211 16.81 9.23 -12.65
CA VAL A 211 17.62 8.57 -13.70
C VAL A 211 16.88 7.40 -14.34
N TYR A 212 16.07 6.68 -13.55
CA TYR A 212 15.27 5.53 -13.98
C TYR A 212 13.82 5.89 -14.34
N GLN A 213 13.46 7.18 -14.42
CA GLN A 213 12.08 7.60 -14.70
C GLN A 213 11.60 7.09 -16.07
N PRO A 214 10.56 6.24 -16.13
CA PRO A 214 10.10 5.64 -17.38
C PRO A 214 9.40 6.66 -18.28
N GLU A 215 9.56 6.51 -19.60
CA GLU A 215 8.84 7.33 -20.58
C GLU A 215 7.36 6.96 -20.70
N THR A 216 7.04 5.68 -20.48
CA THR A 216 5.67 5.17 -20.46
C THR A 216 5.44 4.38 -19.18
N LEU A 217 4.31 4.66 -18.53
CA LEU A 217 3.79 3.99 -17.35
C LEU A 217 2.38 3.46 -17.65
N THR A 218 1.91 2.57 -16.78
CA THR A 218 0.50 2.20 -16.74
C THR A 218 -0.06 2.35 -15.33
N VAL A 219 -1.34 2.67 -15.26
CA VAL A 219 -2.07 2.73 -13.98
C VAL A 219 -3.31 1.87 -14.15
N SER A 220 -3.40 0.79 -13.39
CA SER A 220 -4.59 -0.06 -13.36
C SER A 220 -5.40 0.25 -12.11
N ILE A 221 -6.69 0.53 -12.28
CA ILE A 221 -7.60 0.86 -11.18
C ILE A 221 -8.75 -0.13 -11.10
N ASN A 222 -9.23 -0.38 -9.89
CA ASN A 222 -10.47 -1.08 -9.64
C ASN A 222 -11.16 -0.48 -8.41
N VAL A 223 -12.44 -0.10 -8.55
CA VAL A 223 -13.27 0.36 -7.44
C VAL A 223 -14.47 -0.58 -7.28
N SER A 224 -14.57 -1.25 -6.14
CA SER A 224 -15.64 -2.18 -5.80
C SER A 224 -16.93 -1.46 -5.41
N GLU A 225 -17.97 -2.25 -5.19
CA GLU A 225 -19.22 -1.76 -4.60
C GLU A 225 -19.00 -1.09 -3.24
N PHE A 226 -19.94 -0.20 -2.90
CA PHE A 226 -20.01 0.46 -1.61
C PHE A 226 -21.10 -0.16 -0.74
N ILE A 227 -20.89 -0.05 0.57
CA ILE A 227 -21.88 -0.36 1.60
C ILE A 227 -21.97 0.82 2.56
N GLU A 228 -23.09 0.90 3.28
CA GLU A 228 -23.18 1.78 4.46
C GLU A 228 -22.27 1.23 5.56
N ALA A 229 -21.47 2.10 6.19
CA ALA A 229 -20.45 1.72 7.16
C ALA A 229 -21.06 1.10 8.45
N GLY A 230 -22.35 1.36 8.72
CA GLY A 230 -23.06 0.80 9.86
C GLY A 230 -22.37 1.15 11.19
N ASN A 231 -22.32 0.21 12.13
CA ASN A 231 -21.77 0.48 13.46
C ASN A 231 -20.27 0.85 13.47
N GLU A 232 -19.51 0.47 12.45
CA GLU A 232 -18.10 0.85 12.34
C GLU A 232 -17.91 2.32 11.93
N ALA A 233 -18.97 2.99 11.46
CA ALA A 233 -18.93 4.38 11.01
C ALA A 233 -18.31 5.32 12.06
N VAL A 234 -18.53 5.09 13.35
CA VAL A 234 -17.96 5.93 14.42
C VAL A 234 -16.43 5.81 14.45
N LEU A 235 -15.89 4.59 14.40
CA LEU A 235 -14.45 4.38 14.40
C LEU A 235 -13.81 4.81 13.08
N ASP A 236 -14.48 4.54 11.96
CA ASP A 236 -14.05 5.02 10.65
C ASP A 236 -13.97 6.55 10.66
N SER A 237 -14.96 7.23 11.25
CA SER A 237 -15.00 8.69 11.34
C SER A 237 -13.95 9.28 12.29
N LEU A 238 -13.70 8.64 13.43
CA LEU A 238 -12.63 9.03 14.34
C LEU A 238 -11.24 8.86 13.72
N ALA A 239 -11.06 7.82 12.91
CA ALA A 239 -9.81 7.52 12.24
C ALA A 239 -9.52 8.49 11.09
N THR A 240 -10.51 8.76 10.23
CA THR A 240 -10.36 9.65 9.07
C THR A 240 -10.48 11.13 9.44
N GLY A 241 -11.16 11.46 10.54
CA GLY A 241 -11.53 12.82 10.90
C GLY A 241 -12.79 13.35 10.20
N GLU A 242 -13.44 12.52 9.38
CA GLU A 242 -14.60 12.87 8.56
C GLU A 242 -15.85 12.08 8.99
N PRO A 243 -17.09 12.61 8.86
CA PRO A 243 -18.30 11.90 9.23
C PRO A 243 -18.66 10.82 8.20
N ILE A 244 -17.97 9.68 8.26
CA ILE A 244 -18.06 8.58 7.31
C ILE A 244 -19.44 7.94 7.34
N LYS A 245 -20.03 7.77 6.14
CA LYS A 245 -21.28 7.03 5.94
C LYS A 245 -21.10 5.82 5.04
N TRP A 246 -20.25 5.94 4.04
CA TRP A 246 -20.06 4.92 3.01
C TRP A 246 -18.63 4.40 3.04
N ARG A 247 -18.47 3.11 2.79
CA ARG A 247 -17.15 2.51 2.58
C ARG A 247 -17.19 1.47 1.48
N THR A 248 -16.04 1.21 0.88
CA THR A 248 -15.91 0.05 -0.01
C THR A 248 -16.17 -1.23 0.75
N LYS A 249 -16.86 -2.16 0.09
CA LYS A 249 -17.27 -3.44 0.68
C LYS A 249 -16.09 -4.39 0.91
N ASP A 250 -15.14 -4.38 -0.01
CA ASP A 250 -14.08 -5.39 -0.10
C ASP A 250 -12.75 -4.87 0.43
N THR A 251 -11.88 -5.79 0.87
CA THR A 251 -10.51 -5.49 1.32
C THR A 251 -9.64 -4.89 0.21
N HIS A 252 -9.93 -5.17 -1.05
CA HIS A 252 -9.27 -4.56 -2.22
C HIS A 252 -10.21 -3.61 -2.96
N GLY A 253 -11.07 -2.91 -2.22
CA GLY A 253 -12.21 -2.19 -2.76
C GLY A 253 -11.87 -0.92 -3.54
N ALA A 254 -10.63 -0.43 -3.49
CA ALA A 254 -10.20 0.74 -4.26
C ALA A 254 -8.72 0.62 -4.68
N MET A 255 -8.40 -0.37 -5.49
CA MET A 255 -7.01 -0.69 -5.85
C MET A 255 -6.47 0.24 -6.95
N VAL A 256 -5.22 0.68 -6.78
CA VAL A 256 -4.42 1.39 -7.80
C VAL A 256 -3.05 0.72 -7.94
N LEU A 257 -2.74 0.25 -9.14
CA LEU A 257 -1.45 -0.39 -9.44
C LEU A 257 -0.68 0.43 -10.48
N LEU A 258 0.47 0.94 -10.06
CA LEU A 258 1.44 1.57 -10.95
C LEU A 258 2.33 0.49 -11.59
N GLY A 259 2.42 0.52 -12.91
CA GLY A 259 3.25 -0.36 -13.72
C GLY A 259 4.21 0.41 -14.62
N TYR A 260 5.35 -0.21 -14.94
CA TYR A 260 6.27 0.25 -15.98
C TYR A 260 6.58 -0.89 -16.97
N ASN A 261 7.14 -0.53 -18.12
CA ASN A 261 7.41 -1.43 -19.25
C ASN A 261 6.16 -2.25 -19.65
N PRO A 262 5.08 -1.57 -20.08
CA PRO A 262 3.89 -2.29 -20.50
C PRO A 262 4.16 -3.24 -21.66
N ALA A 263 3.59 -4.44 -21.57
CA ALA A 263 3.55 -5.36 -22.69
C ALA A 263 2.42 -4.98 -23.65
N TYR A 264 2.64 -5.20 -24.93
CA TYR A 264 1.68 -4.98 -26.01
C TYR A 264 1.38 -6.30 -26.72
N ASP A 265 0.14 -6.45 -27.19
CA ASP A 265 -0.25 -7.58 -28.03
C ASP A 265 0.22 -7.40 -29.49
N GLU A 266 -0.06 -8.40 -30.34
CA GLU A 266 0.33 -8.37 -31.76
C GLU A 266 -0.33 -7.23 -32.56
N ASN A 267 -1.42 -6.65 -32.05
CA ASN A 267 -2.14 -5.54 -32.65
C ASN A 267 -1.64 -4.17 -32.15
N GLY A 268 -0.68 -4.15 -31.22
CA GLY A 268 -0.15 -2.94 -30.60
C GLY A 268 -1.02 -2.38 -29.47
N ASN A 269 -2.02 -3.12 -28.98
CA ASN A 269 -2.82 -2.71 -27.82
C ASN A 269 -2.14 -3.16 -26.52
N LEU A 270 -2.44 -2.50 -25.40
CA LEU A 270 -1.94 -2.93 -24.09
C LEU A 270 -2.37 -4.38 -23.81
N SER A 271 -1.40 -5.23 -23.49
CA SER A 271 -1.69 -6.58 -23.02
C SER A 271 -2.22 -6.53 -21.60
N LEU A 272 -3.41 -7.12 -21.39
CA LEU A 272 -4.07 -7.18 -20.09
C LEU A 272 -3.99 -8.59 -19.49
N THR A 273 -4.00 -8.68 -18.17
CA THR A 273 -4.16 -9.93 -17.42
C THR A 273 -5.28 -9.77 -16.40
N ASP A 274 -5.92 -10.89 -16.08
CA ASP A 274 -6.82 -10.96 -14.94
C ASP A 274 -6.01 -11.11 -13.65
N ILE A 275 -6.47 -10.45 -12.60
CA ILE A 275 -6.15 -10.80 -11.21
C ILE A 275 -7.44 -11.32 -10.59
N GLU A 276 -7.33 -12.48 -9.94
CA GLU A 276 -8.43 -13.05 -9.17
C GLU A 276 -8.73 -12.17 -7.96
N SER A 277 -10.02 -11.93 -7.74
CA SER A 277 -10.56 -11.23 -6.58
C SER A 277 -11.80 -11.96 -6.12
N ASP A 278 -12.15 -11.81 -4.84
CA ASP A 278 -13.28 -12.48 -4.21
C ASP A 278 -14.62 -12.18 -4.92
N ASN A 279 -14.72 -11.04 -5.61
CA ASN A 279 -15.93 -10.60 -6.33
C ASN A 279 -15.81 -10.60 -7.86
N GLY A 280 -14.78 -11.26 -8.40
CA GLY A 280 -14.60 -11.46 -9.84
C GLY A 280 -13.30 -10.89 -10.38
N ASN A 281 -12.84 -11.47 -11.48
CA ASN A 281 -11.59 -11.10 -12.09
C ASN A 281 -11.63 -9.65 -12.59
N PHE A 282 -10.63 -8.86 -12.22
CA PHE A 282 -10.43 -7.53 -12.78
C PHE A 282 -9.21 -7.50 -13.69
N LYS A 283 -9.27 -6.68 -14.75
CA LYS A 283 -8.18 -6.52 -15.70
C LYS A 283 -7.16 -5.52 -15.18
N ILE A 284 -5.90 -5.87 -15.33
CA ILE A 284 -4.76 -4.97 -15.12
C ILE A 284 -3.83 -5.05 -16.33
N SER A 285 -2.99 -4.03 -16.49
CA SER A 285 -1.91 -4.09 -17.47
C SER A 285 -0.89 -5.18 -17.11
N LYS A 286 -0.42 -5.94 -18.10
CA LYS A 286 0.81 -6.74 -17.97
C LYS A 286 2.01 -5.79 -17.97
N SER A 287 2.36 -5.32 -16.78
CA SER A 287 3.47 -4.41 -16.52
C SER A 287 4.24 -4.88 -15.28
N SER A 288 5.50 -4.47 -15.14
CA SER A 288 6.24 -4.68 -13.89
C SER A 288 5.80 -3.65 -12.86
N ILE A 289 5.53 -4.09 -11.63
CA ILE A 289 5.09 -3.21 -10.53
C ILE A 289 6.24 -2.73 -9.63
N THR A 290 7.48 -3.12 -9.94
CA THR A 290 8.66 -2.76 -9.13
C THR A 290 8.89 -1.25 -9.04
N ILE A 291 8.42 -0.48 -10.04
CA ILE A 291 8.52 0.98 -10.04
C ILE A 291 7.86 1.61 -8.80
N SER A 292 6.79 0.99 -8.26
CA SER A 292 6.07 1.46 -7.07
C SER A 292 6.93 1.52 -5.81
N ARG A 293 8.08 0.83 -5.79
CA ARG A 293 9.00 0.83 -4.64
C ARG A 293 10.08 1.91 -4.73
N THR A 294 10.28 2.47 -5.91
CA THR A 294 11.29 3.51 -6.14
C THR A 294 10.86 4.86 -5.55
N PRO A 295 11.78 5.82 -5.32
CA PRO A 295 11.43 7.21 -5.00
C PRO A 295 10.39 7.83 -5.94
N PHE A 296 10.47 7.56 -7.25
CA PHE A 296 9.46 8.02 -8.22
C PHE A 296 8.10 7.39 -7.96
N GLY A 297 8.06 6.08 -7.69
CA GLY A 297 6.84 5.37 -7.34
C GLY A 297 6.21 5.91 -6.06
N ARG A 298 7.02 6.27 -5.06
CA ARG A 298 6.54 6.89 -3.82
C ARG A 298 5.95 8.28 -4.07
N ASP A 299 6.57 9.11 -4.90
CA ASP A 299 6.01 10.41 -5.28
C ASP A 299 4.71 10.28 -6.07
N PHE A 300 4.64 9.31 -6.98
CA PHE A 300 3.39 8.94 -7.63
C PHE A 300 2.33 8.53 -6.60
N THR A 301 2.67 7.67 -5.64
CA THR A 301 1.74 7.27 -4.58
C THR A 301 1.30 8.46 -3.73
N ARG A 302 2.21 9.35 -3.30
CA ARG A 302 1.83 10.57 -2.56
C ARG A 302 0.83 11.41 -3.33
N ALA A 303 1.08 11.67 -4.61
CA ALA A 303 0.16 12.44 -5.46
C ALA A 303 -1.19 11.74 -5.63
N MET A 304 -1.19 10.43 -5.91
CA MET A 304 -2.40 9.64 -6.18
C MET A 304 -3.33 9.54 -4.96
N PHE A 305 -2.75 9.45 -3.77
CA PHE A 305 -3.47 9.28 -2.50
C PHE A 305 -3.54 10.59 -1.69
N ASN A 306 -3.33 11.75 -2.32
CA ASN A 306 -3.40 13.06 -1.68
C ASN A 306 -4.85 13.52 -1.43
N ASN A 307 -5.60 12.72 -0.69
CA ASN A 307 -6.96 13.01 -0.24
C ASN A 307 -7.26 12.20 1.03
N PRO A 308 -8.22 12.62 1.87
CA PRO A 308 -8.51 11.94 3.14
C PRO A 308 -9.39 10.69 2.99
N TYR A 309 -9.81 10.34 1.77
CA TYR A 309 -10.83 9.31 1.52
C TYR A 309 -10.24 7.98 1.09
N HIS A 310 -9.10 7.98 0.40
CA HIS A 310 -8.52 6.82 -0.26
C HIS A 310 -7.27 6.34 0.45
N TYR A 311 -7.21 5.05 0.77
CA TYR A 311 -6.00 4.41 1.28
C TYR A 311 -5.59 3.20 0.45
N GLN A 312 -4.31 2.86 0.51
CA GLN A 312 -3.79 1.60 -0.02
C GLN A 312 -2.55 1.17 0.76
N GLY A 313 -2.45 -0.11 1.10
CA GLY A 313 -1.22 -0.71 1.58
C GLY A 313 -0.97 -2.11 1.05
N SER A 314 0.28 -2.53 1.16
CA SER A 314 0.76 -3.80 0.65
C SER A 314 1.95 -4.30 1.46
N ASN A 315 1.84 -5.53 1.96
CA ASN A 315 2.95 -6.26 2.57
C ASN A 315 4.08 -6.53 1.57
N ASN A 316 3.73 -6.81 0.31
CA ASN A 316 4.72 -7.06 -0.74
C ASN A 316 5.53 -5.81 -1.08
N LEU A 317 4.87 -4.65 -1.14
CA LEU A 317 5.55 -3.38 -1.41
C LEU A 317 6.11 -2.72 -0.14
N ARG A 318 5.70 -3.21 1.05
CA ARG A 318 6.06 -2.74 2.39
C ARG A 318 5.69 -1.28 2.66
N TYR A 319 4.52 -0.86 2.20
CA TYR A 319 4.02 0.47 2.49
C TYR A 319 2.53 0.48 2.79
N PHE A 320 2.11 1.56 3.42
CA PHE A 320 0.73 2.01 3.56
C PHE A 320 0.66 3.49 3.15
N ALA A 321 -0.31 3.87 2.33
CA ALA A 321 -0.46 5.22 1.79
C ALA A 321 -1.83 5.76 2.15
N TYR A 322 -1.85 6.98 2.68
CA TYR A 322 -3.07 7.65 3.12
C TYR A 322 -2.80 9.15 3.24
N SER A 323 -3.76 9.98 2.79
CA SER A 323 -3.74 11.44 2.94
C SER A 323 -2.44 12.11 2.46
N GLY A 324 -1.93 11.67 1.31
CA GLY A 324 -0.71 12.20 0.68
C GLY A 324 0.60 11.72 1.31
N ASP A 325 0.52 10.94 2.38
CA ASP A 325 1.67 10.36 3.07
C ASP A 325 1.85 8.89 2.73
N VAL A 326 3.10 8.42 2.86
CA VAL A 326 3.47 7.01 2.71
C VAL A 326 4.21 6.59 3.97
N PHE A 327 3.75 5.49 4.56
CA PHE A 327 4.25 4.90 5.79
C PHE A 327 4.87 3.54 5.46
N GLN A 328 5.92 3.18 6.18
CA GLN A 328 6.52 1.86 6.04
C GLN A 328 5.68 0.81 6.77
N PHE A 329 5.62 -0.40 6.21
CA PHE A 329 4.88 -1.51 6.80
C PHE A 329 5.83 -2.69 7.07
N TYR A 330 6.05 -2.99 8.35
CA TYR A 330 7.04 -3.98 8.80
C TYR A 330 6.43 -5.27 9.37
N GLY A 331 5.24 -5.16 9.96
CA GLY A 331 4.56 -6.26 10.63
C GLY A 331 3.09 -5.90 10.81
N ASN A 332 2.27 -6.85 11.25
CA ASN A 332 0.81 -6.74 11.30
C ASN A 332 0.24 -6.92 12.73
N ALA A 333 1.09 -7.12 13.73
CA ALA A 333 0.68 -7.59 15.05
C ALA A 333 0.37 -6.49 16.09
N THR A 334 0.81 -5.25 15.85
CA THR A 334 0.67 -4.10 16.77
C THR A 334 0.14 -2.86 16.05
N ILE A 335 -0.25 -1.82 16.82
CA ILE A 335 -0.65 -0.53 16.23
C ILE A 335 0.54 0.28 15.67
N GLU A 336 1.76 -0.12 16.02
CA GLU A 336 3.01 0.47 15.51
C GLU A 336 3.35 -0.04 14.10
N SER A 337 2.45 -0.78 13.45
CA SER A 337 2.69 -1.36 12.12
C SER A 337 2.98 -0.31 11.03
N PHE A 338 2.64 0.97 11.28
CA PHE A 338 2.80 2.12 10.39
C PHE A 338 3.50 3.31 11.09
N ASP A 339 4.39 3.04 12.03
CA ASP A 339 5.05 4.04 12.88
C ASP A 339 6.14 4.87 12.18
N GLU A 340 6.60 4.45 11.00
CA GLU A 340 7.61 5.18 10.24
C GLU A 340 7.02 5.85 9.00
N LYS A 341 6.99 7.18 8.98
CA LYS A 341 6.61 7.98 7.80
C LYS A 341 7.79 8.15 6.86
N ILE A 342 7.64 7.75 5.60
CA ILE A 342 8.66 7.92 4.56
C ILE A 342 8.69 9.37 4.09
N VAL A 343 9.83 10.04 4.24
CA VAL A 343 10.04 11.44 3.85
C VAL A 343 10.81 11.61 2.55
N LYS A 344 11.63 10.62 2.13
CA LYS A 344 12.34 10.62 0.85
C LYS A 344 12.42 9.22 0.25
#